data_AF-A0A7Y6QMQ7-F1
#
_entry.id   AF-A0A7Y6QMQ7-F1
#
_cell.length_a   1.000
_cell.length_b   1.000
_cell.length_c   1.000
_cell.angle_alpha   90.00
_cell.angle_beta   90.00
_cell.angle_gamma   90.00
#
_symmetry.space_group_name_H-M   'P 1'
#
loop_
_entity.id
_entity.type
_entity.pdbx_description
1 polymer ?
#
loop_
_entity_poly.entity_id
_entity_poly.type
_entity_poly.pdbx_seq_one_letter_code
_entity_poly.pdbx_strand_id
1 'polypeptide(L)'
;MFPLSRRSLAVLSAVVAASLAACSPRSAEAPAASAPASAPASMPAETAAPSAPQSAAPAQAKKLSKDQAIGVLMDLPELKAWSDKIEKNSKGQSHGALIEFDATPFEHKGKTYYQFSFVENTPEAVQRWENFLIAPDGEILIEDQISGELLSLARWRKEKQPLQRAP
;
A
#
# COMPACT_ATOMS: atom_id res chain seq x y z
N MET A 1 24.16 19.78 -24.09
CA MET A 1 24.85 19.44 -25.36
C MET A 1 25.31 17.98 -25.24
N PHE A 2 24.57 17.06 -25.89
CA PHE A 2 24.81 15.62 -26.18
C PHE A 2 25.13 14.60 -25.05
N PRO A 3 24.75 13.30 -25.19
CA PRO A 3 23.45 12.79 -25.67
C PRO A 3 22.90 11.55 -24.91
N LEU A 4 21.61 11.30 -25.13
CA LEU A 4 20.94 10.01 -24.95
C LEU A 4 21.70 8.89 -25.67
N SER A 5 22.00 7.80 -24.96
CA SER A 5 22.36 6.51 -25.57
C SER A 5 21.19 5.55 -25.48
N ARG A 6 20.36 5.56 -26.53
CA ARG A 6 19.52 4.43 -26.93
C ARG A 6 20.42 3.41 -27.64
N ARG A 7 20.40 2.16 -27.21
CA ARG A 7 20.87 1.01 -28.00
C ARG A 7 19.79 -0.08 -28.02
N SER A 8 19.02 -0.08 -29.11
CA SER A 8 18.73 -1.21 -30.01
C SER A 8 19.64 -2.45 -29.83
N LEU A 9 19.29 -3.70 -30.12
CA LEU A 9 18.10 -4.39 -30.67
C LEU A 9 18.47 -5.89 -30.69
N ALA A 10 17.46 -6.75 -30.51
CA ALA A 10 17.31 -8.11 -31.06
C ALA A 10 18.26 -9.25 -30.65
N VAL A 11 17.65 -10.42 -30.43
CA VAL A 11 17.81 -11.72 -31.13
C VAL A 11 17.27 -12.81 -30.17
N LEU A 12 16.03 -13.28 -30.35
CA LEU A 12 15.56 -14.41 -31.17
C LEU A 12 15.57 -15.78 -30.45
N SER A 13 14.36 -16.32 -30.29
CA SER A 13 13.94 -17.73 -30.47
C SER A 13 14.56 -18.88 -29.68
N ALA A 14 13.70 -19.63 -28.98
CA ALA A 14 13.50 -21.10 -29.12
C ALA A 14 12.36 -21.55 -28.18
N VAL A 15 11.17 -21.90 -28.69
CA VAL A 15 10.70 -23.27 -29.08
C VAL A 15 10.29 -24.16 -27.89
N VAL A 16 8.96 -24.32 -27.77
CA VAL A 16 8.15 -25.54 -27.56
C VAL A 16 8.70 -26.66 -26.67
N ALA A 17 7.96 -26.97 -25.60
CA ALA A 17 7.70 -28.36 -25.21
C ALA A 17 6.32 -28.49 -24.53
N ALA A 18 5.46 -29.27 -25.16
CA ALA A 18 4.18 -29.74 -24.65
C ALA A 18 4.38 -30.69 -23.47
N SER A 19 3.43 -30.72 -22.53
CA SER A 19 3.14 -31.92 -21.75
C SER A 19 1.68 -31.95 -21.32
N LEU A 20 1.02 -32.98 -21.81
CA LEU A 20 -0.36 -33.36 -21.58
C LEU A 20 -0.56 -33.76 -20.12
N ALA A 21 -1.48 -33.09 -19.41
CA ALA A 21 -1.94 -33.59 -18.13
C ALA A 21 -2.94 -34.72 -18.36
N ALA A 22 -2.47 -35.93 -18.07
CA ALA A 22 -3.20 -37.18 -18.17
C ALA A 22 -4.37 -37.26 -17.16
N CYS A 23 -5.47 -37.84 -17.63
CA CYS A 23 -6.54 -38.41 -16.81
C CYS A 23 -6.01 -39.40 -15.77
N SER A 24 -6.54 -39.36 -14.54
CA SER A 24 -6.90 -40.51 -13.70
C SER A 24 -7.42 -40.03 -12.32
N PRO A 25 -8.15 -40.85 -11.55
CA PRO A 25 -9.33 -41.60 -11.93
C PRO A 25 -10.50 -41.38 -10.93
N ARG A 26 -11.66 -41.81 -11.40
CA ARG A 26 -12.93 -41.98 -10.70
C ARG A 26 -12.83 -43.06 -9.62
N SER A 27 -13.07 -42.69 -8.36
CA SER A 27 -13.56 -43.62 -7.33
C SER A 27 -14.99 -43.24 -7.00
N ALA A 28 -15.91 -44.04 -7.54
CA ALA A 28 -17.28 -44.10 -7.10
C ALA A 28 -17.36 -45.14 -5.99
N GLU A 29 -17.91 -44.79 -4.83
CA GLU A 29 -18.63 -45.74 -4.00
C GLU A 29 -19.79 -45.01 -3.31
N ALA A 30 -20.98 -45.37 -3.75
CA ALA A 30 -22.28 -45.24 -3.08
C ALA A 30 -22.79 -46.70 -2.94
N PRO A 31 -23.79 -47.06 -2.11
CA PRO A 31 -24.97 -46.27 -1.67
C PRO A 31 -25.25 -46.54 -0.16
N ALA A 32 -26.37 -46.27 0.51
CA ALA A 32 -27.76 -45.98 0.20
C ALA A 32 -28.39 -45.43 1.50
N ALA A 33 -29.40 -44.57 1.41
CA ALA A 33 -30.67 -44.70 2.14
C ALA A 33 -31.59 -43.53 1.81
N SER A 34 -32.77 -43.90 1.31
CA SER A 34 -33.86 -43.07 0.80
C SER A 34 -34.54 -42.19 1.86
N ALA A 35 -34.94 -40.98 1.43
CA ALA A 35 -36.28 -40.31 1.50
C ALA A 35 -37.16 -40.45 2.78
N PRO A 36 -38.09 -39.51 3.12
CA PRO A 36 -38.84 -38.65 2.17
C PRO A 36 -39.28 -37.22 2.62
N ALA A 37 -39.68 -36.45 1.59
CA ALA A 37 -40.87 -35.59 1.46
C ALA A 37 -41.12 -34.32 2.33
N SER A 38 -41.57 -33.30 1.57
CA SER A 38 -42.57 -32.26 1.89
C SER A 38 -42.10 -30.90 2.43
N ALA A 39 -42.11 -29.91 1.52
CA ALA A 39 -42.45 -28.51 1.78
C ALA A 39 -43.93 -28.37 2.24
N PRO A 40 -44.50 -27.20 2.60
CA PRO A 40 -44.00 -25.81 2.54
C PRO A 40 -44.31 -24.98 3.82
N ALA A 41 -43.84 -23.73 3.91
CA ALA A 41 -44.64 -22.57 4.37
C ALA A 41 -43.78 -21.30 4.59
N SER A 42 -44.19 -20.25 3.88
CA SER A 42 -44.44 -18.88 4.39
C SER A 42 -43.34 -18.09 5.11
N MET A 43 -42.97 -17.00 4.45
CA MET A 43 -42.35 -15.74 4.92
C MET A 43 -43.14 -15.11 6.11
N PRO A 44 -42.75 -13.95 6.71
CA PRO A 44 -41.55 -13.11 6.58
C PRO A 44 -40.96 -12.66 7.96
N ALA A 45 -39.88 -11.87 7.87
CA ALA A 45 -39.44 -10.86 8.84
C ALA A 45 -38.85 -11.33 10.19
N GLU A 46 -37.53 -11.23 10.29
CA GLU A 46 -36.99 -10.40 11.36
C GLU A 46 -35.94 -9.46 10.79
N THR A 47 -36.31 -8.19 10.77
CA THR A 47 -35.39 -7.06 10.71
C THR A 47 -34.33 -7.28 11.78
N ALA A 48 -33.13 -7.72 11.36
CA ALA A 48 -31.94 -7.55 12.17
C ALA A 48 -31.64 -6.05 12.16
N ALA A 49 -32.13 -5.40 13.20
CA ALA A 49 -31.84 -4.03 13.58
C ALA A 49 -30.32 -3.75 13.48
N PRO A 50 -29.95 -2.51 13.16
CA PRO A 50 -28.60 -2.14 12.79
C PRO A 50 -27.64 -2.54 13.88
N SER A 51 -26.53 -3.19 13.50
CA SER A 51 -25.34 -3.30 14.32
C SER A 51 -24.98 -1.89 14.80
N ALA A 52 -25.35 -1.60 16.05
CA ALA A 52 -24.95 -0.39 16.73
C ALA A 52 -23.43 -0.28 16.63
N PRO A 53 -22.90 0.93 16.39
CA PRO A 53 -21.47 1.15 16.28
C PRO A 53 -20.81 0.60 17.54
N GLN A 54 -19.88 -0.34 17.34
CA GLN A 54 -19.03 -0.83 18.42
C GLN A 54 -18.49 0.38 19.17
N SER A 55 -18.89 0.49 20.43
CA SER A 55 -18.44 1.49 21.39
C SER A 55 -16.96 1.76 21.18
N ALA A 56 -16.66 2.97 20.70
CA ALA A 56 -15.32 3.51 20.69
C ALA A 56 -14.83 3.56 22.15
N ALA A 57 -14.02 2.56 22.50
CA ALA A 57 -13.32 2.47 23.76
C ALA A 57 -12.58 3.79 24.08
N PRO A 58 -12.50 4.15 25.38
CA PRO A 58 -12.22 5.49 25.84
C PRO A 58 -10.93 6.04 25.25
N ALA A 59 -10.93 7.35 25.02
CA ALA A 59 -9.77 8.14 24.67
C ALA A 59 -8.72 8.07 25.79
N GLN A 60 -8.02 6.94 25.88
CA GLN A 60 -6.62 6.98 26.28
C GLN A 60 -5.93 7.92 25.30
N ALA A 61 -4.98 8.73 25.77
CA ALA A 61 -4.14 9.53 24.88
C ALA A 61 -3.44 8.55 23.90
N LYS A 62 -4.12 8.28 22.78
CA LYS A 62 -3.81 7.18 21.87
C LYS A 62 -2.58 7.65 21.12
N LYS A 63 -1.43 7.16 21.57
CA LYS A 63 -0.23 7.15 20.75
C LYS A 63 -0.65 6.62 19.38
N LEU A 64 -0.37 7.37 18.33
CA LEU A 64 -0.69 7.00 16.95
C LEU A 64 -0.13 5.60 16.69
N SER A 65 -1.02 4.64 16.41
CA SER A 65 -0.63 3.33 15.91
C SER A 65 0.00 3.48 14.52
N LYS A 66 0.83 2.53 14.11
CA LYS A 66 1.50 2.52 12.81
C LYS A 66 0.54 2.78 11.64
N ASP A 67 -0.60 2.09 11.64
CA ASP A 67 -1.64 2.24 10.62
C ASP A 67 -2.26 3.66 10.59
N GLN A 68 -2.53 4.23 11.77
CA GLN A 68 -2.99 5.61 11.85
C GLN A 68 -1.93 6.60 11.39
N ALA A 69 -0.66 6.31 11.66
CA ALA A 69 0.47 7.12 11.23
C ALA A 69 0.59 7.14 9.69
N ILE A 70 0.35 6.00 9.03
CA ILE A 70 0.23 5.92 7.57
C ILE A 70 -0.93 6.80 7.09
N GLY A 71 -2.09 6.72 7.75
CA GLY A 71 -3.25 7.55 7.42
C GLY A 71 -2.95 9.05 7.51
N VAL A 72 -2.26 9.48 8.57
CA VAL A 72 -1.83 10.89 8.74
C VAL A 72 -0.88 11.33 7.63
N LEU A 73 0.08 10.48 7.25
CA LEU A 73 1.00 10.78 6.16
C LEU A 73 0.26 10.84 4.82
N MET A 74 -0.61 9.88 4.51
CA MET A 74 -1.42 9.86 3.29
C MET A 74 -2.45 11.00 3.21
N ASP A 75 -2.81 11.61 4.34
CA ASP A 75 -3.69 12.79 4.35
C ASP A 75 -2.95 14.08 3.95
N LEU A 76 -1.61 14.08 3.94
CA LEU A 76 -0.83 15.23 3.53
C LEU A 76 -1.15 15.62 2.07
N PRO A 77 -1.47 16.90 1.80
CA PRO A 77 -1.79 17.36 0.45
C PRO A 77 -0.61 17.20 -0.51
N GLU A 78 0.63 17.17 0.00
CA GLU A 78 1.82 16.90 -0.80
C GLU A 78 1.84 15.48 -1.36
N LEU A 79 1.57 14.48 -0.51
CA LEU A 79 1.57 13.07 -0.92
C LEU A 79 0.41 12.79 -1.86
N LYS A 80 -0.79 13.37 -1.62
CA LYS A 80 -1.90 13.31 -2.59
C LYS A 80 -1.52 13.90 -3.94
N ALA A 81 -0.96 15.13 -3.96
CA ALA A 81 -0.58 15.79 -5.21
C ALA A 81 0.48 14.99 -5.99
N TRP A 82 1.40 14.34 -5.28
CA TRP A 82 2.36 13.42 -5.88
C TRP A 82 1.70 12.19 -6.47
N SER A 83 0.90 11.46 -5.70
CA SER A 83 0.18 10.28 -6.21
C SER A 83 -0.66 10.63 -7.44
N ASP A 84 -1.44 11.73 -7.38
CA ASP A 84 -2.23 12.24 -8.50
C ASP A 84 -1.38 12.50 -9.76
N LYS A 85 -0.19 13.10 -9.57
CA LYS A 85 0.68 13.45 -10.69
C LYS A 85 1.38 12.22 -11.26
N ILE A 86 1.84 11.29 -10.42
CA ILE A 86 2.38 9.98 -10.84
C ILE A 86 1.35 9.24 -11.68
N GLU A 87 0.12 9.13 -11.20
CA GLU A 87 -0.95 8.43 -11.92
C GLU A 87 -1.26 9.09 -13.27
N LYS A 88 -1.29 10.43 -13.33
CA LYS A 88 -1.49 11.18 -14.57
C LYS A 88 -0.33 11.00 -15.55
N ASN A 89 0.92 11.03 -15.07
CA ASN A 89 2.10 10.89 -15.92
C ASN A 89 2.22 9.48 -16.49
N SER A 90 1.95 8.48 -15.64
CA SER A 90 2.06 7.06 -15.99
C SER A 90 0.77 6.47 -16.57
N LYS A 91 -0.30 7.27 -16.73
CA LYS A 91 -1.63 6.82 -17.20
C LYS A 91 -2.17 5.62 -16.41
N GLY A 92 -1.97 5.63 -15.10
CA GLY A 92 -2.37 4.54 -14.20
C GLY A 92 -1.49 3.28 -14.26
N GLN A 93 -0.28 3.37 -14.84
CA GLN A 93 0.72 2.31 -14.73
C GLN A 93 1.58 2.44 -13.47
N SER A 94 1.60 3.61 -12.85
CA SER A 94 2.38 3.87 -11.65
C SER A 94 1.52 4.53 -10.60
N HIS A 95 1.76 4.17 -9.35
CA HIS A 95 1.03 4.70 -8.20
C HIS A 95 2.01 5.02 -7.08
N GLY A 96 1.82 6.17 -6.45
CA GLY A 96 2.52 6.52 -5.22
C GLY A 96 1.97 5.72 -4.06
N ALA A 97 2.85 5.04 -3.31
CA ALA A 97 2.49 4.26 -2.13
C ALA A 97 3.45 4.57 -0.97
N LEU A 98 2.92 4.53 0.26
CA LEU A 98 3.76 4.51 1.44
C LEU A 98 4.08 3.06 1.79
N ILE A 99 5.37 2.74 1.89
CA ILE A 99 5.83 1.44 2.40
C ILE A 99 6.55 1.66 3.72
N GLU A 100 6.48 0.65 4.57
CA GLU A 100 7.33 0.58 5.74
C GLU A 100 8.80 0.45 5.31
N PHE A 101 9.65 1.37 5.77
CA PHE A 101 11.08 1.31 5.45
C PHE A 101 11.79 0.30 6.34
N ASP A 102 11.56 0.41 7.66
CA ASP A 102 12.12 -0.51 8.65
C ASP A 102 11.08 -0.83 9.73
N ALA A 103 11.08 -2.07 10.18
CA ALA A 103 10.25 -2.52 11.29
C ALA A 103 10.75 -1.97 12.64
N THR A 104 12.04 -1.66 12.71
CA THR A 104 12.71 -1.09 13.88
C THR A 104 12.39 0.41 13.98
N PRO A 105 11.80 0.85 15.10
CA PRO A 105 11.60 2.27 15.35
C PRO A 105 12.94 2.99 15.41
N PHE A 106 13.02 4.12 14.73
CA PHE A 106 14.20 4.98 14.81
C PHE A 106 14.14 5.83 16.07
N GLU A 107 15.20 5.83 16.89
CA GLU A 107 15.30 6.71 18.04
C GLU A 107 16.06 8.00 17.71
N HIS A 108 15.39 9.14 17.84
CA HIS A 108 15.97 10.46 17.67
C HIS A 108 15.59 11.38 18.82
N LYS A 109 16.58 11.98 19.48
CA LYS A 109 16.37 12.89 20.62
C LYS A 109 15.50 12.30 21.75
N GLY A 110 15.65 10.99 22.01
CA GLY A 110 14.88 10.27 23.04
C GLY A 110 13.42 9.98 22.66
N LYS A 111 13.05 10.16 21.39
CA LYS A 111 11.75 9.80 20.84
C LYS A 111 11.90 8.68 19.81
N THR A 112 10.95 7.76 19.80
CA THR A 112 10.85 6.71 18.78
C THR A 112 9.99 7.18 17.61
N TYR A 113 10.41 6.87 16.40
CA TYR A 113 9.72 7.20 15.16
C TYR A 113 9.51 5.95 14.31
N TYR A 114 8.33 5.84 13.73
CA TYR A 114 8.05 4.85 12.69
C TYR A 114 8.57 5.36 11.36
N GLN A 115 9.29 4.52 10.63
CA GLN A 115 9.95 4.88 9.37
C GLN A 115 9.13 4.37 8.19
N PHE A 116 8.77 5.28 7.30
CA PHE A 116 8.01 4.98 6.09
C PHE A 116 8.70 5.61 4.89
N SER A 117 8.86 4.89 3.80
CA SER A 117 9.28 5.48 2.53
C SER A 117 8.06 5.73 1.65
N PHE A 118 7.97 6.92 1.04
CA PHE A 118 7.13 7.07 -0.13
C PHE A 118 7.86 6.52 -1.36
N VAL A 119 7.18 5.63 -2.07
CA VAL A 119 7.69 4.98 -3.26
C VAL A 119 6.73 5.18 -4.42
N GLU A 120 7.28 5.34 -5.61
CA GLU A 120 6.55 5.23 -6.85
C GLU A 120 6.66 3.78 -7.32
N ASN A 121 5.53 3.07 -7.33
CA ASN A 121 5.47 1.71 -7.82
C ASN A 121 5.23 1.75 -9.34
N THR A 122 6.26 1.48 -10.13
CA THR A 122 6.17 1.35 -11.60
C THR A 122 6.26 -0.13 -12.01
N PRO A 123 5.82 -0.53 -13.22
CA PRO A 123 5.95 -1.93 -13.66
C PRO A 123 7.41 -2.37 -13.84
N GLU A 124 8.35 -1.43 -13.97
CA GLU A 124 9.77 -1.73 -14.17
C GLU A 124 10.55 -1.74 -12.85
N ALA A 125 10.25 -0.80 -11.95
CA ALA A 125 10.95 -0.63 -10.68
C ALA A 125 10.13 0.13 -9.63
N VAL A 126 10.44 -0.11 -8.36
CA VAL A 126 9.94 0.70 -7.24
C VAL A 126 10.96 1.81 -6.96
N GLN A 127 10.60 3.05 -7.29
CA GLN A 127 11.48 4.21 -7.07
C GLN A 127 11.18 4.82 -5.69
N ARG A 128 12.19 4.84 -4.81
CA ARG A 128 12.09 5.51 -3.51
C ARG A 128 12.26 7.03 -3.66
N TRP A 129 11.39 7.77 -2.98
CA TRP A 129 11.39 9.23 -2.98
C TRP A 129 11.89 9.77 -1.65
N GLU A 130 11.07 9.78 -0.61
CA GLU A 130 11.44 10.38 0.68
C GLU A 130 11.09 9.43 1.82
N ASN A 131 11.88 9.52 2.89
CA ASN A 131 11.67 8.77 4.11
C ASN A 131 10.96 9.67 5.13
N PHE A 132 9.74 9.30 5.50
CA PHE A 132 8.93 9.95 6.52
C PHE A 132 9.08 9.20 7.85
N LEU A 133 9.40 9.95 8.88
CA LEU A 133 9.53 9.48 10.24
C LEU A 133 8.42 10.12 11.07
N ILE A 134 7.54 9.31 11.64
CA ILE A 134 6.41 9.81 12.43
C ILE A 134 6.46 9.24 13.84
N ALA A 135 6.46 10.12 14.83
CA ALA A 135 6.43 9.74 16.23
C ALA A 135 5.02 9.27 16.61
N PRO A 136 4.88 8.39 17.62
CA PRO A 136 3.58 8.05 18.18
C PRO A 136 2.83 9.24 18.79
N ASP A 137 3.51 10.38 19.02
CA ASP A 137 2.88 11.63 19.47
C ASP A 137 2.30 12.49 18.33
N GLY A 138 2.61 12.16 17.06
CA GLY A 138 2.16 12.89 15.88
C GLY A 138 3.18 13.84 15.25
N GLU A 139 4.39 13.96 15.83
CA GLU A 139 5.50 14.68 15.21
C GLU A 139 5.98 13.98 13.92
N ILE A 140 6.08 14.75 12.84
CA ILE A 140 6.52 14.29 11.51
C ILE A 140 7.88 14.90 11.17
N LEU A 141 8.85 14.03 10.93
CA LEU A 141 10.17 14.32 10.40
C LEU A 141 10.32 13.64 9.03
N ILE A 142 11.18 14.19 8.19
CA ILE A 142 11.48 13.68 6.85
C ILE A 142 12.99 13.58 6.75
N GLU A 143 13.48 12.39 6.49
CA GLU A 143 14.88 12.14 6.15
C GLU A 143 15.08 12.42 4.65
N ASP A 144 15.94 13.39 4.36
CA ASP A 144 16.35 13.69 2.99
C ASP A 144 17.27 12.58 2.48
N GLN A 145 16.88 11.88 1.41
CA GLN A 145 17.69 10.81 0.84
C GLN A 145 19.03 11.28 0.24
N ILE A 146 19.18 12.57 -0.07
CA ILE A 146 20.40 13.14 -0.66
C ILE A 146 21.43 13.48 0.42
N SER A 147 20.99 14.17 1.48
CA SER A 147 21.87 14.70 2.52
C SER A 147 21.87 13.86 3.80
N GLY A 148 20.89 12.98 3.98
CA GLY A 148 20.66 12.22 5.22
C GLY A 148 20.19 13.07 6.40
N GLU A 149 19.73 14.31 6.16
CA GLU A 149 19.30 15.23 7.21
C GLU A 149 17.83 14.99 7.58
N LEU A 150 17.52 15.01 8.87
CA LEU A 150 16.14 14.99 9.40
C LEU A 150 15.56 16.40 9.41
N LEU A 151 14.63 16.64 8.49
CA LEU A 151 13.90 17.88 8.31
C LEU A 151 12.51 17.77 8.94
N SER A 152 12.02 18.82 9.58
CA SER A 152 10.60 18.89 9.94
C SER A 152 9.74 19.10 8.70
N LEU A 153 8.47 18.70 8.74
CA LEU A 153 7.52 18.87 7.61
C LEU A 153 7.49 20.31 7.06
N ALA A 154 7.48 21.32 7.94
CA ALA A 154 7.50 22.72 7.54
C ALA A 154 8.80 23.13 6.84
N ARG A 155 9.93 22.63 7.34
CA ARG A 155 11.26 22.90 6.77
C ARG A 155 11.42 22.21 5.41
N TRP A 156 11.02 20.94 5.33
CA TRP A 156 10.98 20.17 4.10
C TRP A 156 10.15 20.85 2.99
N ARG A 157 8.94 21.34 3.32
CA ARG A 157 8.10 22.12 2.39
C ARG A 157 8.82 23.35 1.81
N LYS A 158 9.62 24.02 2.64
CA LYS A 158 10.36 25.23 2.26
C LYS A 158 11.60 24.92 1.42
N GLU A 159 12.36 23.89 1.79
CA GLU A 159 13.64 23.58 1.16
C GLU A 159 13.53 22.69 -0.08
N LYS A 160 12.70 21.63 -0.01
CA LYS A 160 12.56 20.66 -1.10
C LYS A 160 11.42 20.99 -2.06
N GLN A 161 10.52 21.89 -1.65
CA GLN A 161 9.36 22.33 -2.42
C GLN A 161 8.63 21.15 -3.10
N PRO A 162 8.17 20.17 -2.32
CA PRO A 162 7.66 18.90 -2.84
C PRO A 162 6.56 19.09 -3.89
N LEU A 163 5.65 20.06 -3.70
CA LEU A 163 4.59 20.37 -4.67
C LEU A 163 5.11 20.82 -6.05
N GLN A 164 6.27 21.47 -6.10
CA GLN A 164 6.91 21.90 -7.34
C GLN A 164 7.71 20.77 -7.97
N ARG A 165 8.30 19.93 -7.09
CA ARG A 165 9.12 18.77 -7.41
C ARG A 165 8.26 17.52 -7.50
N ALA A 166 7.16 17.59 -8.24
CA ALA A 166 6.43 16.39 -8.59
C ALA A 166 7.16 15.67 -9.74
N PRO A 167 7.16 14.32 -9.76
CA PRO A 167 7.77 13.52 -10.83
C PRO A 167 7.43 13.96 -12.24
#